data_AF-A0A090XCY7-F1
#
_entry.id   AF-A0A090XCY7-F1
#
_cell.length_a   1.000
_cell.length_b   1.000
_cell.length_c   1.000
_cell.angle_alpha   90.00
_cell.angle_beta   90.00
_cell.angle_gamma   90.00
#
_symmetry.space_group_name_H-M   'P 1'
#
loop_
_entity.id
_entity.type
_entity.pdbx_description
1 polymer ?
#
loop_
_entity_poly.entity_id
_entity_poly.type
_entity_poly.pdbx_seq_one_letter_code
_entity_poly.pdbx_strand_id
1 'polypeptide(L)'
;MVMHKIFLILLLTSSFVLNATWGTPQENICWKCLEETLNTICKSQGGTGVHTVDFANCRVYCWVPFADGLASQQRTLPYGTRCGFPYKTCRYGECQGL
;
A
#
# COMPACT_ATOMS: atom_id res chain seq x y z
N MET A 1 4.95 -40.13 50.20
CA MET A 1 5.80 -39.08 49.58
C MET A 1 5.30 -38.97 48.14
N VAL A 2 4.75 -37.88 47.60
CA VAL A 2 4.81 -36.45 47.91
C VAL A 2 3.56 -35.78 47.30
N MET A 3 2.85 -35.03 48.15
CA MET A 3 2.27 -33.70 47.94
C MET A 3 1.26 -33.40 46.82
N HIS A 4 0.16 -32.80 47.27
CA HIS A 4 -0.87 -32.06 46.53
C HIS A 4 -0.31 -31.06 45.52
N LYS A 5 -1.06 -30.84 44.43
CA LYS A 5 -1.32 -29.47 43.95
C LYS A 5 -2.57 -29.41 43.06
N ILE A 6 -3.59 -28.79 43.63
CA ILE A 6 -4.76 -28.20 42.98
C ILE A 6 -4.32 -27.32 41.82
N PHE A 7 -4.92 -27.48 40.64
CA PHE A 7 -5.03 -26.39 39.67
C PHE A 7 -6.25 -26.59 38.76
N LEU A 8 -7.43 -26.34 39.33
CA LEU A 8 -8.61 -25.91 38.59
C LEU A 8 -8.36 -24.45 38.16
N ILE A 9 -7.89 -24.22 36.93
CA ILE A 9 -8.04 -22.91 36.29
C ILE A 9 -9.28 -23.00 35.39
N LEU A 10 -10.32 -22.31 35.84
CA LEU A 10 -11.38 -21.79 34.99
C LEU A 10 -10.74 -21.02 33.82
N LEU A 11 -10.87 -21.52 32.60
CA LEU A 11 -10.86 -20.65 31.42
C LEU A 11 -12.31 -20.27 31.13
N LEU A 12 -12.77 -19.34 31.95
CA LEU A 12 -13.89 -18.45 31.66
C LEU A 12 -13.68 -17.81 30.29
N THR A 13 -14.68 -17.98 29.43
CA THR A 13 -15.14 -17.05 28.39
C THR A 13 -14.25 -15.82 28.18
N SER A 14 -13.48 -15.80 27.09
CA SER A 14 -12.95 -14.56 26.53
C SER A 14 -13.35 -14.48 25.06
N SER A 15 -14.45 -13.76 24.88
CA SER A 15 -14.84 -12.90 23.77
C SER A 15 -13.81 -12.75 22.65
N PHE A 16 -14.27 -12.87 21.40
CA PHE A 16 -14.18 -11.83 20.36
C PHE A 16 -14.70 -12.45 19.06
N VAL A 17 -16.02 -12.49 18.89
CA VAL A 17 -16.55 -12.52 17.52
C VAL A 17 -16.25 -11.13 16.98
N LEU A 18 -15.15 -11.00 16.24
CA LEU A 18 -14.85 -9.82 15.46
C LEU A 18 -15.99 -9.66 14.46
N ASN A 19 -17.01 -8.89 14.85
CA ASN A 19 -17.93 -8.29 13.91
C ASN A 19 -17.14 -7.21 13.17
N ALA A 20 -16.28 -7.66 12.24
CA ALA A 20 -15.74 -6.78 11.23
C ALA A 20 -16.92 -6.40 10.35
N THR A 21 -17.60 -5.32 10.68
CA THR A 21 -18.29 -4.55 9.66
C THR A 21 -17.18 -4.10 8.73
N TRP A 22 -17.02 -4.80 7.61
CA TRP A 22 -16.22 -4.37 6.48
C TRP A 22 -16.90 -3.10 5.94
N GLY A 23 -16.71 -2.01 6.66
CA GLY A 23 -17.08 -0.68 6.20
C GLY A 23 -16.22 -0.44 4.99
N THR A 24 -16.80 -0.60 3.80
CA THR A 24 -16.18 -0.14 2.56
C THR A 24 -15.92 1.35 2.75
N PRO A 25 -14.66 1.82 2.85
CA PRO A 25 -14.42 3.23 2.72
C PRO A 25 -14.61 3.49 1.24
N GLN A 26 -15.77 4.01 0.86
CA GLN A 26 -15.94 4.62 -0.44
C GLN A 26 -15.09 5.89 -0.41
N GLU A 27 -13.77 5.73 -0.59
CA GLU A 27 -12.85 6.84 -0.64
C GLU A 27 -13.26 7.69 -1.84
N ASN A 28 -13.54 8.97 -1.60
CA ASN A 28 -13.83 9.91 -2.67
C ASN A 28 -12.50 10.18 -3.39
N ILE A 29 -12.19 9.34 -4.39
CA ILE A 29 -10.91 9.37 -5.10
C ILE A 29 -10.88 10.58 -6.03
N CYS A 30 -10.03 11.56 -5.71
CA CYS A 30 -9.72 12.65 -6.63
C CYS A 30 -8.74 12.15 -7.71
N TRP A 31 -9.27 11.66 -8.84
CA TRP A 31 -8.45 11.17 -9.96
C TRP A 31 -7.48 12.22 -10.50
N LYS A 32 -7.91 13.49 -10.57
CA LYS A 32 -7.05 14.59 -11.00
C LYS A 32 -5.89 14.82 -10.01
N CYS A 33 -6.16 14.80 -8.71
CA CYS A 33 -5.14 14.94 -7.68
C CYS A 33 -4.14 13.77 -7.74
N LEU A 34 -4.63 12.56 -8.02
CA LEU A 34 -3.79 11.38 -8.21
C LEU A 34 -2.87 11.55 -9.42
N GLU A 35 -3.42 11.95 -10.56
CA GLU A 35 -2.66 12.22 -11.78
C GLU A 35 -1.59 13.30 -11.56
N GLU A 36 -1.96 14.42 -10.94
CA GLU A 36 -1.03 15.52 -10.60
C GLU A 36 0.10 15.04 -9.68
N THR A 37 -0.23 14.19 -8.70
CA THR A 37 0.75 13.60 -7.79
C THR A 37 1.74 12.69 -8.54
N LEU A 38 1.22 11.78 -9.37
CA LEU A 38 2.05 10.87 -10.17
C LEU A 38 2.92 11.62 -11.18
N ASN A 39 2.37 12.66 -11.82
CA ASN A 39 3.13 13.55 -12.70
C ASN A 39 4.24 14.28 -11.95
N THR A 40 3.99 14.74 -10.73
CA THR A 40 5.01 15.40 -9.89
C THR A 40 6.13 14.43 -9.54
N ILE A 41 5.81 13.19 -9.16
CA ILE A 41 6.79 12.13 -8.93
C ILE A 41 7.65 11.92 -10.19
N CYS A 42 7.02 11.74 -11.35
CA CYS A 42 7.76 11.54 -12.60
C CYS A 42 8.66 12.73 -12.97
N LYS A 43 8.16 13.96 -12.83
CA LYS A 43 8.95 15.18 -13.12
C LYS A 43 10.15 15.34 -12.19
N SER A 44 9.98 15.05 -10.90
CA SER A 44 11.09 15.08 -9.94
C SER A 44 12.21 14.07 -10.24
N GLN A 45 11.93 13.07 -11.07
CA GLN A 45 12.86 12.00 -11.45
C GLN A 45 13.30 12.09 -12.93
N GLY A 46 13.18 13.28 -13.53
CA GLY A 46 13.63 13.57 -14.91
C GLY A 46 12.66 13.16 -16.01
N GLY A 47 11.43 12.78 -15.66
CA GLY A 47 10.37 12.48 -16.62
C GLY A 47 9.55 13.70 -17.04
N THR A 48 8.78 13.57 -18.11
CA THR A 48 7.86 14.58 -18.62
C THR A 48 6.44 14.40 -18.05
N GLY A 49 6.08 13.17 -17.66
CA GLY A 49 4.80 12.85 -17.04
C GLY A 49 4.65 11.36 -16.72
N VAL A 50 3.51 11.00 -16.16
CA VAL A 50 3.14 9.60 -15.91
C VAL A 50 2.74 8.92 -17.23
N HIS A 51 3.24 7.70 -17.43
CA HIS A 51 2.81 6.80 -18.49
C HIS A 51 1.77 5.82 -17.94
N THR A 52 2.14 5.06 -16.90
CA THR A 52 1.25 4.11 -16.23
C THR A 52 1.70 3.90 -14.79
N VAL A 53 0.84 3.31 -13.97
CA VAL A 53 1.10 3.04 -12.55
C VAL A 53 0.64 1.64 -12.20
N ASP A 54 1.46 0.96 -11.40
CA ASP A 54 1.18 -0.35 -10.82
C ASP A 54 1.26 -0.20 -9.30
N PHE A 55 0.11 0.12 -8.69
CA PHE A 55 0.02 0.26 -7.25
C PHE A 55 0.31 -1.04 -6.51
N ALA A 56 -0.07 -2.19 -7.06
CA ALA A 56 0.13 -3.49 -6.41
C ALA A 56 1.61 -3.81 -6.22
N ASN A 57 2.45 -3.40 -7.18
CA ASN A 57 3.91 -3.59 -7.12
C ASN A 57 4.67 -2.31 -6.79
N CYS A 58 4.00 -1.26 -6.31
CA CYS A 58 4.61 0.01 -5.92
C CYS A 58 5.50 0.64 -7.01
N ARG A 59 5.07 0.55 -8.27
CA ARG A 59 5.80 1.05 -9.44
C ARG A 59 5.01 2.16 -10.13
N VAL A 60 5.73 3.16 -10.60
CA VAL A 60 5.22 4.15 -11.55
C VAL A 60 6.14 4.17 -12.76
N TYR A 61 5.55 4.20 -13.94
CA TYR A 61 6.27 4.29 -15.19
C TYR A 61 6.11 5.71 -15.69
N CYS A 62 7.23 6.36 -15.92
CA CYS A 62 7.30 7.75 -16.35
C CYS A 62 7.71 7.81 -17.81
N TRP A 63 7.14 8.76 -18.55
CA TRP A 63 7.71 9.17 -19.81
C TRP A 63 9.00 9.93 -19.54
N VAL A 64 10.09 9.51 -20.17
CA VAL A 64 11.39 10.20 -20.11
C VAL A 64 11.87 10.49 -21.52
N PRO A 65 12.52 11.64 -21.77
CA PRO A 65 13.14 11.91 -23.06
C PRO A 65 14.20 10.85 -23.38
N PHE A 66 14.13 10.26 -24.58
CA PHE A 66 15.11 9.32 -25.07
C PHE A 66 15.22 9.42 -26.59
N ALA A 67 16.44 9.70 -27.07
CA ALA A 67 16.69 10.06 -28.47
C ALA A 67 15.70 11.15 -28.95
N ASP A 68 15.02 10.93 -30.06
CA ASP A 68 14.06 11.88 -30.67
C ASP A 68 12.62 11.71 -30.14
N GLY A 69 12.43 10.97 -29.05
CA GLY A 69 11.09 10.63 -28.54
C GLY A 69 11.01 10.44 -27.03
N LEU A 70 10.02 9.66 -26.62
CA LEU A 70 9.76 9.30 -25.22
C LEU A 70 9.95 7.80 -25.02
N ALA A 71 10.67 7.43 -23.96
CA ALA A 71 10.74 6.07 -23.48
C ALA A 71 9.99 5.94 -22.15
N SER A 72 9.44 4.76 -21.88
CA SER A 72 8.87 4.46 -20.57
C SER A 72 9.96 3.96 -19.64
N GLN A 73 10.16 4.66 -18.52
CA GLN A 73 11.11 4.26 -17.50
C GLN A 73 10.40 3.97 -16.18
N GLN A 74 10.69 2.81 -15.61
CA GLN A 74 10.15 2.40 -14.33
C GLN A 74 10.84 3.12 -13.17
N ARG A 75 10.03 3.59 -12.22
CA ARG A 75 10.42 4.20 -10.95
C ARG A 75 9.64 3.56 -9.80
N THR A 76 10.18 3.71 -8.59
CA THR A 76 9.52 3.24 -7.37
C THR A 76 8.59 4.32 -6.82
N LEU A 77 7.39 3.93 -6.40
CA LEU A 77 6.49 4.84 -5.70
C LEU A 77 7.05 5.21 -4.32
N PRO A 78 6.79 6.45 -3.83
CA PRO A 78 7.26 6.89 -2.53
C PRO A 78 6.84 5.97 -1.38
N TYR A 79 7.65 5.97 -0.32
CA TYR A 79 7.31 5.30 0.92
C TYR A 79 5.96 5.81 1.47
N GLY A 80 5.09 4.89 1.88
CA GLY A 80 3.79 5.22 2.45
C GLY A 80 2.66 5.41 1.43
N THR A 81 2.92 5.42 0.12
CA THR A 81 1.85 5.40 -0.89
C THR A 81 0.95 4.19 -0.69
N ARG A 82 -0.37 4.37 -0.71
CA ARG A 82 -1.31 3.24 -0.58
C ARG A 82 -1.22 2.30 -1.77
N CYS A 83 -1.37 1.01 -1.51
CA CYS A 83 -1.26 -0.02 -2.52
C CYS A 83 -2.22 -1.18 -2.22
N GLY A 84 -2.78 -1.83 -3.24
CA GLY A 84 -3.56 -3.06 -3.10
C GLY A 84 -4.72 -2.98 -2.09
N PHE A 85 -4.77 -3.95 -1.17
CA PHE A 85 -5.80 -4.06 -0.13
C PHE A 85 -5.77 -2.88 0.85
N PRO A 86 -6.91 -2.57 1.50
CA PRO A 86 -6.96 -1.56 2.56
C PRO A 86 -5.85 -1.79 3.60
N TYR A 87 -5.27 -0.68 4.07
CA TYR A 87 -4.16 -0.60 5.05
C TYR A 87 -2.76 -0.98 4.56
N LYS A 88 -2.57 -1.44 3.32
CA LYS A 88 -1.23 -1.68 2.77
C LYS A 88 -0.63 -0.43 2.15
N THR A 89 0.68 -0.27 2.33
CA THR A 89 1.46 0.84 1.79
C THR A 89 2.78 0.39 1.20
N CYS A 90 3.31 1.21 0.29
CA CYS A 90 4.60 0.98 -0.34
C CYS A 90 5.74 1.15 0.66
N ARG A 91 6.54 0.09 0.84
CA ARG A 91 7.74 0.07 1.67
C ARG A 91 8.83 -0.68 0.92
N TYR A 92 9.99 -0.05 0.75
CA TYR A 92 11.12 -0.62 0.01
C TYR A 92 10.79 -1.10 -1.42
N GLY A 93 9.81 -0.47 -2.07
CA GLY A 93 9.36 -0.84 -3.41
C GLY A 93 8.39 -2.02 -3.49
N GLU A 94 7.86 -2.46 -2.36
CA GLU A 94 6.85 -3.51 -2.29
C GLU A 94 5.61 -3.05 -1.54
N CYS A 95 4.47 -3.65 -1.85
CA CYS A 95 3.23 -3.38 -1.15
C CYS A 95 3.14 -4.19 0.14
N GLN A 96 3.32 -3.54 1.28
CA GLN A 96 3.43 -4.17 2.59
C GLN A 96 2.37 -3.64 3.57
N GLY A 97 1.84 -4.52 4.42
CA GLY A 97 0.86 -4.20 5.45
C GLY A 97 0.17 -5.45 5.96
N LEU A 98 -0.24 -5.43 7.23
CA LEU A 98 -0.97 -6.50 7.91
C LEU A 98 -2.47 -6.39 7.59
#